data_AF-A0A967WV79-F1
#
_entry.id   AF-A0A967WV79-F1
#
_cell.length_a   1.000
_cell.length_b   1.000
_cell.length_c   1.000
_cell.angle_alpha   90.00
_cell.angle_beta   90.00
_cell.angle_gamma   90.00
#
_symmetry.space_group_name_H-M   'P 1'
#
loop_
_entity.id
_entity.type
_entity.pdbx_description
1 polymer ?
#
loop_
_entity_poly.entity_id
_entity_poly.type
_entity_poly.pdbx_seq_one_letter_code
_entity_poly.pdbx_strand_id
1 'polypeptide(L)'
;DEIRDTQPEERFGSELAVGLEIGKDSTVTVVGAEVWHSFGYGVWIADGAEAEISGSTISGTAGKPGIPGHGLGIKDALLVIQDSSIEGNADNGVAALAGGEARVGGNVIRDNGAFGIFADPAGVVTCPAANTFADNGQNRSEAVPAACGG
;
A
#
# COMPACT_ATOMS: atom_id res chain seq x y z
N ASP A 1 -5.42 21.21 9.07
CA ASP A 1 -5.80 20.24 8.04
C ASP A 1 -5.65 18.86 8.63
N GLU A 2 -6.78 18.24 8.96
CA GLU A 2 -6.85 16.96 9.67
C GLU A 2 -7.79 16.07 8.85
N ILE A 3 -7.28 15.01 8.23
CA ILE A 3 -8.13 13.97 7.63
C ILE A 3 -8.64 13.13 8.78
N ARG A 4 -9.95 13.23 9.06
CA ARG A 4 -10.64 12.41 10.06
C ARG A 4 -11.41 11.29 9.38
N ASP A 5 -11.38 10.14 10.04
CA ASP A 5 -12.15 8.91 9.80
C ASP A 5 -13.52 9.17 9.13
N THR A 6 -13.73 8.58 7.96
CA THR A 6 -14.93 8.76 7.15
C THR A 6 -16.05 7.76 7.48
N GLN A 7 -15.83 6.74 8.32
CA GLN A 7 -16.84 5.68 8.51
C GLN A 7 -16.91 5.09 9.92
N PRO A 8 -17.41 5.84 10.93
CA PRO A 8 -17.52 5.35 12.29
C PRO A 8 -18.66 4.34 12.55
N GLU A 9 -19.54 4.02 11.58
CA GLU A 9 -20.79 3.26 11.87
C GLU A 9 -21.21 2.13 10.91
N GLU A 10 -20.46 1.73 9.87
CA GLU A 10 -20.99 0.77 8.88
C GLU A 10 -20.65 -0.71 9.17
N ARG A 11 -21.71 -1.52 9.35
CA ARG A 11 -21.67 -2.99 9.41
C ARG A 11 -21.45 -3.57 8.00
N PHE A 12 -20.32 -4.27 7.82
CA PHE A 12 -20.02 -5.25 6.76
C PHE A 12 -20.89 -5.24 5.48
N GLY A 13 -20.31 -4.78 4.37
CA GLY A 13 -20.55 -5.34 3.03
C GLY A 13 -21.09 -4.37 1.98
N SER A 14 -20.20 -3.59 1.34
CA SER A 14 -20.25 -3.36 -0.11
C SER A 14 -18.88 -2.94 -0.65
N GLU A 15 -18.18 -3.96 -1.16
CA GLU A 15 -17.27 -4.02 -2.31
C GLU A 15 -15.80 -3.57 -2.28
N LEU A 16 -15.35 -2.51 -1.61
CA LEU A 16 -13.91 -2.34 -1.37
C LEU A 16 -13.75 -1.51 -0.11
N ALA A 17 -13.62 -2.15 1.05
CA ALA A 17 -13.35 -1.45 2.29
C ALA A 17 -11.90 -0.93 2.29
N VAL A 18 -11.71 0.14 1.53
CA VAL A 18 -10.48 0.89 1.36
C VAL A 18 -10.46 2.02 2.38
N GLY A 19 -9.30 2.29 3.00
CA GLY A 19 -9.16 3.46 3.87
C GLY A 19 -9.17 4.77 3.07
N LEU A 20 -8.36 4.82 2.01
CA LEU A 20 -8.26 5.94 1.07
C LEU A 20 -8.26 5.45 -0.39
N GLU A 21 -9.22 5.90 -1.19
CA GLU A 21 -9.28 5.63 -2.62
C GLU A 21 -8.84 6.85 -3.44
N ILE A 22 -7.92 6.63 -4.38
CA ILE A 22 -7.39 7.64 -5.31
C ILE A 22 -7.53 7.09 -6.73
N GLY A 23 -8.35 7.73 -7.57
CA GLY A 23 -8.65 7.22 -8.91
C GLY A 23 -8.94 8.31 -9.94
N LYS A 24 -9.26 7.88 -11.17
CA LYS A 24 -9.76 8.73 -12.26
C LYS A 24 -8.82 9.87 -12.63
N ASP A 25 -7.57 9.53 -12.94
CA ASP A 25 -6.53 10.48 -13.36
C ASP A 25 -6.24 11.60 -12.32
N SER A 26 -6.57 11.35 -11.05
CA SER A 26 -6.31 12.32 -9.97
C SER A 26 -4.84 12.33 -9.57
N THR A 27 -4.32 13.51 -9.20
CA THR A 27 -3.00 13.65 -8.56
C THR A 27 -3.19 14.06 -7.09
N VAL A 28 -2.68 13.26 -6.16
CA VAL A 28 -2.88 13.46 -4.71
C VAL A 28 -1.56 13.37 -3.95
N THR A 29 -1.35 14.29 -3.02
CA THR A 29 -0.24 14.23 -2.05
C THR A 29 -0.79 13.94 -0.67
N VAL A 30 -0.24 12.94 0.01
CA VAL A 30 -0.59 12.54 1.38
C VAL A 30 0.65 12.67 2.26
N VAL A 31 0.55 13.46 3.32
CA VAL A 31 1.67 13.73 4.25
C VAL A 31 1.20 13.54 5.67
N GLY A 32 1.92 12.76 6.47
CA GLY A 32 1.64 12.62 7.91
C GLY A 32 0.31 11.96 8.23
N ALA A 33 -0.23 11.14 7.32
CA ALA A 33 -1.53 10.51 7.50
C ALA A 33 -1.41 9.17 8.24
N GLU A 34 -2.45 8.82 8.99
CA GLU A 34 -2.61 7.48 9.58
C GLU A 34 -3.82 6.80 8.93
N VAL A 35 -3.56 5.72 8.20
CA VAL A 35 -4.58 4.88 7.56
C VAL A 35 -4.53 3.51 8.22
N TRP A 36 -5.62 3.11 8.88
CA TRP A 36 -5.62 1.87 9.67
C TRP A 36 -6.97 1.14 9.61
N HIS A 37 -6.94 -0.18 9.88
CA HIS A 37 -8.12 -1.04 10.03
C HIS A 37 -9.09 -1.10 8.83
N SER A 38 -8.56 -0.96 7.62
CA SER A 38 -9.31 -1.25 6.40
C SER A 38 -9.46 -2.76 6.18
N PHE A 39 -10.43 -3.21 5.37
CA PHE A 39 -10.55 -4.66 5.10
C PHE A 39 -9.86 -5.09 3.81
N GLY A 40 -9.89 -4.28 2.75
CA GLY A 40 -9.27 -4.64 1.47
C GLY A 40 -7.92 -3.98 1.27
N TYR A 41 -7.94 -2.64 1.16
CA TYR A 41 -6.74 -1.85 0.95
C TYR A 41 -6.67 -0.75 2.01
N GLY A 42 -5.49 -0.43 2.51
CA GLY A 42 -5.30 0.79 3.28
C GLY A 42 -5.49 1.97 2.32
N VAL A 43 -4.67 1.99 1.28
CA VAL A 43 -4.76 2.94 0.16
C VAL A 43 -4.90 2.19 -1.15
N TRP A 44 -5.89 2.56 -1.97
CA TRP A 44 -6.09 2.04 -3.32
C TRP A 44 -5.87 3.16 -4.34
N ILE A 45 -4.95 2.93 -5.28
CA ILE A 45 -4.57 3.91 -6.31
C ILE A 45 -4.77 3.26 -7.68
N ALA A 46 -5.68 3.81 -8.48
CA ALA A 46 -6.09 3.20 -9.73
C ALA A 46 -6.45 4.17 -10.85
N ASP A 47 -6.73 3.64 -12.03
CA ASP A 47 -7.36 4.35 -13.15
C ASP A 47 -6.62 5.64 -13.54
N GLY A 48 -5.32 5.53 -13.81
CA GLY A 48 -4.45 6.63 -14.25
C GLY A 48 -4.04 7.59 -13.15
N ALA A 49 -4.43 7.35 -11.90
CA ALA A 49 -4.10 8.24 -10.80
C ALA A 49 -2.61 8.23 -10.43
N GLU A 50 -2.18 9.33 -9.82
CA GLU A 50 -0.84 9.53 -9.29
C GLU A 50 -0.93 9.91 -7.80
N ALA A 51 -0.18 9.22 -6.96
CA ALA A 51 -0.10 9.53 -5.54
C ALA A 51 1.35 9.70 -5.07
N GLU A 52 1.58 10.72 -4.25
CA GLU A 52 2.82 10.90 -3.48
C GLU A 52 2.50 10.80 -1.99
N ILE A 53 3.08 9.82 -1.31
CA ILE A 53 2.83 9.54 0.11
C ILE A 53 4.14 9.68 0.89
N SER A 54 4.12 10.46 1.96
CA SER A 54 5.29 10.63 2.84
C SER A 54 4.95 10.78 4.31
N GLY A 55 5.87 10.36 5.19
CA GLY A 55 5.72 10.52 6.64
C GLY A 55 4.46 9.87 7.21
N SER A 56 3.87 8.90 6.50
CA SER A 56 2.55 8.36 6.81
C SER A 56 2.64 6.95 7.38
N THR A 57 1.60 6.51 8.07
CA THR A 57 1.47 5.15 8.59
C THR A 57 0.27 4.47 7.94
N ILE A 58 0.50 3.33 7.30
CA ILE A 58 -0.52 2.50 6.69
C ILE A 58 -0.49 1.13 7.37
N SER A 59 -1.55 0.76 8.09
CA SER A 59 -1.49 -0.41 8.96
C SER A 59 -2.78 -1.20 9.16
N GLY A 60 -2.61 -2.44 9.62
CA GLY A 60 -3.71 -3.21 10.20
C GLY A 60 -4.85 -3.53 9.24
N THR A 61 -4.58 -3.66 7.94
CA THR A 61 -5.65 -4.10 7.02
C THR A 61 -5.96 -5.58 7.20
N ALA A 62 -7.23 -5.91 7.41
CA ALA A 62 -7.60 -7.21 7.95
C ALA A 62 -7.77 -8.32 6.89
N GLY A 63 -8.08 -7.97 5.64
CA GLY A 63 -8.54 -8.93 4.63
C GLY A 63 -9.92 -9.50 4.96
N LYS A 64 -10.47 -10.26 4.00
CA LYS A 64 -11.60 -11.19 4.18
C LYS A 64 -11.38 -12.41 3.27
N PRO A 65 -12.07 -13.54 3.47
CA PRO A 65 -12.00 -14.65 2.52
C PRO A 65 -12.27 -14.18 1.08
N GLY A 66 -11.26 -14.30 0.21
CA GLY A 66 -11.32 -13.85 -1.19
C GLY A 66 -10.99 -12.37 -1.45
N ILE A 67 -10.74 -11.56 -0.41
CA ILE A 67 -10.31 -10.17 -0.53
C ILE A 67 -9.00 -10.01 0.25
N PRO A 68 -7.86 -9.79 -0.44
CA PRO A 68 -6.60 -9.61 0.25
C PRO A 68 -6.62 -8.32 1.08
N GLY A 69 -5.94 -8.34 2.23
CA GLY A 69 -5.78 -7.17 3.11
C GLY A 69 -4.43 -6.51 2.84
N HIS A 70 -4.34 -5.74 1.77
CA HIS A 70 -3.11 -5.04 1.41
C HIS A 70 -3.00 -3.69 2.13
N GLY A 71 -1.80 -3.25 2.46
CA GLY A 71 -1.56 -1.89 2.93
C GLY A 71 -1.83 -0.89 1.80
N LEU A 72 -1.10 -1.03 0.69
CA LEU A 72 -1.26 -0.21 -0.51
C LEU A 72 -1.46 -1.09 -1.75
N GLY A 73 -2.43 -0.75 -2.59
CA GLY A 73 -2.65 -1.38 -3.89
C GLY A 73 -2.57 -0.35 -5.03
N ILE A 74 -1.79 -0.69 -6.06
CA ILE A 74 -1.54 0.18 -7.21
C ILE A 74 -1.88 -0.60 -8.48
N LYS A 75 -2.83 -0.11 -9.27
CA LYS A 75 -3.29 -0.77 -10.50
C LYS A 75 -3.54 0.25 -11.60
N ASP A 76 -2.86 0.11 -12.74
CA ASP A 76 -2.93 1.09 -13.84
C ASP A 76 -2.70 2.54 -13.35
N ALA A 77 -1.74 2.73 -12.45
CA ALA A 77 -1.53 3.97 -11.70
C ALA A 77 -0.08 4.11 -11.20
N LEU A 78 0.28 5.30 -10.70
CA LEU A 78 1.61 5.61 -10.18
C LEU A 78 1.57 5.95 -8.67
N LEU A 79 2.47 5.34 -7.92
CA LEU A 79 2.75 5.67 -6.52
C LEU A 79 4.22 6.06 -6.34
N VAL A 80 4.45 7.15 -5.62
CA VAL A 80 5.72 7.43 -4.94
C VAL A 80 5.46 7.37 -3.44
N ILE A 81 6.19 6.53 -2.71
CA ILE A 81 6.10 6.46 -1.25
C ILE A 81 7.48 6.46 -0.60
N GLN A 82 7.65 7.34 0.38
CA GLN A 82 8.89 7.51 1.12
C GLN A 82 8.69 7.84 2.59
N ASP A 83 9.71 7.55 3.40
CA ASP A 83 9.77 7.91 4.82
C ASP A 83 8.49 7.56 5.60
N SER A 84 7.84 6.45 5.24
CA SER A 84 6.55 6.01 5.78
C SER A 84 6.67 4.65 6.46
N SER A 85 5.71 4.32 7.33
CA SER A 85 5.57 2.98 7.92
C SER A 85 4.43 2.22 7.27
N ILE A 86 4.70 1.00 6.81
CA ILE A 86 3.70 0.08 6.25
C ILE A 86 3.73 -1.21 7.06
N GLU A 87 2.75 -1.40 7.94
CA GLU A 87 2.87 -2.41 9.00
C GLU A 87 1.60 -3.20 9.34
N GLY A 88 1.76 -4.48 9.68
CA GLY A 88 0.67 -5.28 10.25
C GLY A 88 -0.50 -5.53 9.30
N ASN A 89 -0.30 -5.45 7.98
CA ASN A 89 -1.33 -5.73 6.99
C ASN A 89 -1.45 -7.24 6.75
N ALA A 90 -2.67 -7.76 6.61
CA ALA A 90 -2.93 -9.19 6.56
C ALA A 90 -2.32 -9.90 5.35
N ASP A 91 -2.04 -9.17 4.28
CA ASP A 91 -1.42 -9.66 3.06
C ASP A 91 -0.16 -8.82 2.78
N ASN A 92 -0.01 -8.25 1.58
CA ASN A 92 1.14 -7.43 1.24
C ASN A 92 1.12 -6.03 1.89
N GLY A 93 2.29 -5.51 2.25
CA GLY A 93 2.44 -4.10 2.62
C GLY A 93 2.18 -3.20 1.41
N VAL A 94 2.96 -3.35 0.34
CA VAL A 94 2.77 -2.66 -0.94
C VAL A 94 2.55 -3.70 -2.04
N ALA A 95 1.47 -3.57 -2.81
CA ALA A 95 1.14 -4.43 -3.94
C ALA A 95 1.07 -3.62 -5.25
N ALA A 96 2.11 -3.73 -6.08
CA ALA A 96 2.09 -3.26 -7.46
C ALA A 96 1.42 -4.33 -8.33
N LEU A 97 0.17 -4.09 -8.71
CA LEU A 97 -0.65 -4.99 -9.52
C LEU A 97 -0.47 -4.66 -11.01
N ALA A 98 -1.25 -5.30 -11.87
CA ALA A 98 -1.21 -5.06 -13.32
C ALA A 98 -1.28 -3.56 -13.66
N GLY A 99 -0.30 -3.08 -14.44
CA GLY A 99 -0.18 -1.68 -14.84
C GLY A 99 0.20 -0.70 -13.71
N GLY A 100 0.39 -1.19 -12.48
CA GLY A 100 0.80 -0.37 -11.35
C GLY A 100 2.30 -0.12 -11.35
N GLU A 101 2.68 1.14 -11.19
CA GLU A 101 4.07 1.57 -11.02
C GLU A 101 4.28 2.12 -9.61
N ALA A 102 5.20 1.53 -8.84
CA ALA A 102 5.50 1.97 -7.49
C ALA A 102 6.99 2.32 -7.33
N ARG A 103 7.25 3.55 -6.87
CA ARG A 103 8.56 4.04 -6.43
C ARG A 103 8.59 4.03 -4.90
N VAL A 104 9.25 3.03 -4.32
CA VAL A 104 9.18 2.73 -2.87
C VAL A 104 10.57 2.87 -2.26
N GLY A 105 10.85 3.92 -1.48
CA GLY A 105 12.18 4.10 -0.89
C GLY A 105 12.19 4.76 0.48
N GLY A 106 13.10 4.33 1.36
CA GLY A 106 13.25 4.93 2.70
C GLY A 106 12.12 4.59 3.68
N ASN A 107 11.32 3.56 3.41
CA ASN A 107 10.20 3.17 4.26
C ASN A 107 10.60 2.11 5.28
N VAL A 108 9.81 2.00 6.36
CA VAL A 108 9.81 0.85 7.26
C VAL A 108 8.63 -0.05 6.86
N ILE A 109 8.90 -1.30 6.48
CA ILE A 109 7.90 -2.23 5.97
C ILE A 109 7.98 -3.52 6.76
N ARG A 110 7.01 -3.75 7.66
CA ARG A 110 7.13 -4.83 8.65
C ARG A 110 5.83 -5.51 9.01
N ASP A 111 5.92 -6.71 9.57
CA ASP A 111 4.76 -7.44 10.12
C ASP A 111 3.62 -7.68 9.10
N ASN A 112 3.92 -7.65 7.79
CA ASN A 112 2.91 -7.90 6.75
C ASN A 112 2.83 -9.40 6.44
N GLY A 113 1.60 -9.93 6.33
CA GLY A 113 1.33 -11.36 6.34
C GLY A 113 1.93 -12.13 5.16
N ALA A 114 1.96 -11.53 3.96
CA ALA A 114 2.52 -12.18 2.77
C ALA A 114 3.86 -11.56 2.38
N PHE A 115 3.86 -10.42 1.71
CA PHE A 115 5.08 -9.73 1.31
C PHE A 115 5.18 -8.32 1.91
N GLY A 116 6.40 -7.85 2.19
CA GLY A 116 6.62 -6.42 2.42
C GLY A 116 6.27 -5.63 1.15
N ILE A 117 6.91 -5.96 0.02
CA ILE A 117 6.57 -5.46 -1.31
C ILE A 117 6.32 -6.62 -2.25
N PHE A 118 5.18 -6.60 -2.93
CA PHE A 118 4.81 -7.54 -3.98
C PHE A 118 4.66 -6.80 -5.31
N ALA A 119 5.21 -7.38 -6.37
CA ALA A 119 4.93 -7.02 -7.75
C ALA A 119 4.36 -8.22 -8.50
N ASP A 120 3.21 -8.03 -9.14
CA ASP A 120 2.67 -8.89 -10.18
C ASP A 120 3.62 -8.83 -11.41
N PRO A 121 3.75 -9.89 -12.24
CA PRO A 121 4.41 -9.83 -13.54
C PRO A 121 4.17 -8.57 -14.39
N ALA A 122 2.97 -7.96 -14.30
CA ALA A 122 2.63 -6.73 -15.03
C ALA A 122 2.71 -5.45 -14.18
N GLY A 123 3.15 -5.56 -12.92
CA GLY A 123 3.44 -4.42 -12.04
C GLY A 123 4.94 -4.10 -12.04
N VAL A 124 5.28 -2.83 -11.82
CA VAL A 124 6.67 -2.36 -11.83
C VAL A 124 7.00 -1.71 -10.49
N VAL A 125 8.08 -2.19 -9.87
CA VAL A 125 8.62 -1.59 -8.65
C VAL A 125 10.03 -1.08 -8.89
N THR A 126 10.30 0.15 -8.43
CA THR A 126 11.65 0.69 -8.33
C THR A 126 11.86 1.26 -6.94
N CYS A 127 13.10 1.26 -6.46
CA CYS A 127 13.43 1.71 -5.12
C CYS A 127 14.59 2.71 -5.17
N PRO A 128 14.31 4.02 -5.12
CA PRO A 128 15.36 5.05 -5.17
C PRO A 128 16.23 5.07 -3.90
N ALA A 129 15.72 4.52 -2.80
CA ALA A 129 16.45 4.26 -1.56
C ALA A 129 16.04 2.88 -1.02
N ALA A 130 16.92 2.25 -0.23
CA ALA A 130 16.58 0.99 0.42
C ALA A 130 15.48 1.20 1.48
N ASN A 131 14.57 0.24 1.59
CA ASN A 131 13.59 0.16 2.67
C ASN A 131 14.15 -0.73 3.78
N THR A 132 13.66 -0.54 5.00
CA THR A 132 13.96 -1.41 6.15
C THR A 132 12.82 -2.40 6.29
N PHE A 133 13.14 -3.70 6.24
CA PHE A 133 12.17 -4.76 6.41
C PHE A 133 12.35 -5.50 7.73
N ALA A 134 11.23 -5.95 8.32
CA ALA A 134 11.24 -6.84 9.48
C ALA A 134 9.97 -7.69 9.50
N ASP A 135 10.08 -8.97 9.86
CA ASP A 135 8.93 -9.81 10.25
C ASP A 135 7.77 -9.90 9.25
N ASN A 136 8.02 -9.66 7.96
CA ASN A 136 7.05 -9.98 6.90
C ASN A 136 7.11 -11.48 6.56
N GLY A 137 6.04 -12.02 5.98
CA GLY A 137 6.06 -13.40 5.46
C GLY A 137 7.25 -13.64 4.51
N GLN A 138 7.46 -12.71 3.60
CA GLN A 138 8.67 -12.49 2.83
C GLN A 138 8.87 -10.99 2.64
N ASN A 139 10.10 -10.49 2.57
CA ASN A 139 10.28 -9.05 2.39
C ASN A 139 9.86 -8.58 0.99
N ARG A 140 10.06 -9.43 -0.03
CA ARG A 140 9.87 -9.07 -1.43
C ARG A 140 9.48 -10.25 -2.29
N SER A 141 8.61 -10.03 -3.29
CA SER A 141 8.42 -11.00 -4.37
C SER A 141 9.60 -10.98 -5.36
N GLU A 142 9.72 -12.01 -6.20
CA GLU A 142 10.83 -12.18 -7.15
C GLU A 142 10.98 -11.00 -8.13
N ALA A 143 9.87 -10.40 -8.55
CA ALA A 143 9.86 -9.27 -9.48
C ALA A 143 10.30 -7.94 -8.83
N VAL A 144 10.44 -7.88 -7.51
CA VAL A 144 10.86 -6.67 -6.79
C VAL A 144 12.40 -6.61 -6.71
N PRO A 145 13.04 -5.51 -7.16
CA PRO A 145 14.50 -5.43 -7.22
C PRO A 145 15.22 -5.63 -5.88
N ALA A 146 16.40 -6.27 -5.94
CA ALA A 146 17.31 -6.43 -4.80
C ALA A 146 17.70 -5.09 -4.11
N ALA A 147 17.67 -3.98 -4.86
CA ALA A 147 17.94 -2.63 -4.35
C ALA A 147 16.90 -2.12 -3.35
N CYS A 148 15.71 -2.73 -3.30
CA CYS A 148 14.63 -2.30 -2.43
C CYS A 148 14.84 -2.50 -0.93
N GLY A 149 15.91 -3.21 -0.52
CA GLY A 149 16.17 -3.56 0.88
C GLY A 149 15.98 -5.06 1.16
N GLY A 150 16.69 -5.57 2.17
CA GLY A 150 16.78 -7.00 2.47
C GLY A 150 16.05 -7.39 3.73
#